data_AF-A0A0M4LPR3-F1
#
_entry.id   AF-A0A0M4LPR3-F1
#
_cell.length_a   1.000
_cell.length_b   1.000
_cell.length_c   1.000
_cell.angle_alpha   90.00
_cell.angle_beta   90.00
_cell.angle_gamma   90.00
#
_symmetry.space_group_name_H-M   'P 1'
#
loop_
_entity.id
_entity.type
_entity.pdbx_description
1 polymer ?
#
loop_
_entity_poly.entity_id
_entity_poly.type
_entity_poly.pdbx_seq_one_letter_code
_entity_poly.pdbx_strand_id
1 'polypeptide(L)'
;MAKLPYPPAPELGWYSDDPVEGTPDSAVGTAEPQNDYGQPSSAETAANTAFAAEPAATAATAAAEPAATAPADTTPHAAENDIEDWDGTVLSSSFTSKAPKKTYLLHNDVTGQTIVIDKSTLLGRKPSMDVPQGAKAERIEDPTRTTSRNHAAISIDTDGALWIEDYGSLNGTYIITNGQETQVTKGTTLKLSAPSTVRIGDQFFQFTEKQA
;
A
#
# COMPACT_ATOMS: atom_id res chain seq x y z
N MET A 1 -39.55 -2.13 17.02
CA MET A 1 -38.74 -2.71 15.93
C MET A 1 -39.26 -2.20 14.60
N ALA A 2 -38.58 -1.23 13.97
CA ALA A 2 -38.95 -0.76 12.64
C ALA A 2 -38.43 -1.78 11.60
N LYS A 3 -39.33 -2.55 10.98
CA LYS A 3 -39.00 -3.35 9.81
C LYS A 3 -38.88 -2.39 8.63
N LEU A 4 -37.66 -2.11 8.20
CA LEU A 4 -37.40 -1.44 6.94
C LEU A 4 -38.10 -2.24 5.83
N PRO A 5 -38.93 -1.61 4.97
CA PRO A 5 -39.50 -2.31 3.83
C PRO A 5 -38.35 -2.76 2.92
N TYR A 6 -38.40 -4.01 2.47
CA TYR A 6 -37.48 -4.53 1.46
C TYR A 6 -37.54 -3.62 0.23
N PRO A 7 -36.40 -3.30 -0.42
CA PRO A 7 -36.44 -2.62 -1.71
C PRO A 7 -37.23 -3.49 -2.71
N PRO A 8 -37.97 -2.87 -3.65
CA PRO A 8 -38.64 -3.62 -4.70
C PRO A 8 -37.61 -4.42 -5.51
N ALA A 9 -38.02 -5.61 -5.96
CA ALA A 9 -37.19 -6.43 -6.84
C ALA A 9 -36.79 -5.60 -8.08
N PRO A 10 -35.54 -5.73 -8.58
CA PRO A 10 -35.13 -5.03 -9.79
C PRO A 10 -36.06 -5.40 -10.95
N GLU A 11 -36.51 -4.38 -11.70
CA GLU A 11 -37.40 -4.58 -12.83
C GLU A 11 -36.71 -5.41 -13.93
N LEU A 12 -37.43 -6.42 -14.43
CA LEU A 12 -37.03 -7.22 -15.59
C LEU A 12 -37.06 -6.35 -16.84
N GLY A 13 -35.92 -5.73 -17.19
CA GLY A 13 -35.82 -4.89 -18.39
C GLY A 13 -34.51 -4.15 -18.62
N TRP A 14 -33.46 -4.40 -17.83
CA TRP A 14 -32.15 -3.73 -17.97
C TRP A 14 -31.09 -4.51 -18.75
N TYR A 15 -31.42 -5.70 -19.24
CA TYR A 15 -30.64 -6.35 -20.29
C TYR A 15 -31.29 -6.02 -21.63
N SER A 16 -30.64 -5.15 -22.42
CA SER A 16 -30.93 -5.00 -23.85
C SER A 16 -30.43 -6.20 -24.66
N ASP A 17 -30.70 -7.41 -24.19
CA ASP A 17 -30.50 -8.63 -24.97
C ASP A 17 -31.60 -9.63 -24.60
N ASP A 18 -32.77 -9.38 -25.16
CA ASP A 18 -33.81 -10.38 -25.31
C ASP A 18 -33.79 -10.79 -26.79
N PRO A 19 -33.31 -11.99 -27.16
CA PRO A 19 -33.90 -12.70 -28.26
C PRO A 19 -35.26 -13.23 -27.79
N VAL A 20 -36.28 -12.65 -28.40
CA VAL A 20 -37.70 -12.97 -28.27
C VAL A 20 -37.96 -14.47 -28.34
N GLU A 21 -38.78 -14.94 -27.40
CA GLU A 21 -39.60 -16.16 -27.38
C GLU A 21 -39.36 -17.25 -28.45
N GLY A 22 -39.15 -18.47 -27.97
CA GLY A 22 -39.38 -19.68 -28.74
C GLY A 22 -39.67 -20.87 -27.84
N THR A 23 -40.93 -21.09 -27.49
CA THR A 23 -41.41 -22.41 -27.04
C THR A 23 -41.42 -23.39 -28.21
N PRO A 24 -41.33 -24.71 -27.94
CA PRO A 24 -40.84 -25.71 -28.89
C PRO A 24 -41.97 -26.35 -29.71
N ASP A 25 -41.80 -26.47 -31.04
CA ASP A 25 -42.34 -27.62 -31.79
C ASP A 25 -41.66 -27.80 -33.16
N SER A 26 -41.16 -29.03 -33.36
CA SER A 26 -41.13 -29.83 -34.59
C SER A 26 -41.02 -29.16 -35.98
N ALA A 27 -39.92 -29.50 -36.69
CA ALA A 27 -39.89 -30.11 -38.04
C ALA A 27 -38.85 -29.52 -39.03
N VAL A 28 -37.98 -30.42 -39.51
CA VAL A 28 -37.39 -30.52 -40.87
C VAL A 28 -36.59 -29.34 -41.46
N GLY A 29 -35.32 -29.63 -41.78
CA GLY A 29 -34.85 -29.46 -43.16
C GLY A 29 -33.71 -28.47 -43.45
N THR A 30 -32.50 -29.04 -43.61
CA THR A 30 -31.55 -28.81 -44.73
C THR A 30 -30.80 -27.47 -44.90
N ALA A 31 -29.46 -27.62 -44.96
CA ALA A 31 -28.44 -26.90 -45.75
C ALA A 31 -27.83 -25.56 -45.27
N GLU A 32 -26.50 -25.63 -45.07
CA GLU A 32 -25.48 -24.58 -45.05
C GLU A 32 -25.29 -23.91 -46.46
N PRO A 33 -24.29 -23.03 -46.70
CA PRO A 33 -23.88 -21.77 -46.05
C PRO A 33 -23.72 -20.62 -47.09
N GLN A 34 -23.53 -19.36 -46.68
CA GLN A 34 -22.85 -18.37 -47.55
C GLN A 34 -22.23 -17.21 -46.75
N ASN A 35 -20.89 -17.24 -46.66
CA ASN A 35 -20.06 -16.08 -46.35
C ASN A 35 -19.82 -15.29 -47.64
N ASP A 36 -20.07 -13.99 -47.65
CA ASP A 36 -19.64 -13.09 -48.73
C ASP A 36 -19.01 -11.81 -48.17
N TYR A 37 -17.85 -11.50 -48.74
CA TYR A 37 -16.95 -10.38 -48.45
C TYR A 37 -17.52 -9.05 -48.98
N GLY A 38 -17.31 -7.91 -48.30
CA GLY A 38 -17.68 -6.63 -48.92
C GLY A 38 -17.46 -5.31 -48.18
N GLN A 39 -16.20 -4.97 -47.90
CA GLN A 39 -15.61 -3.61 -47.98
C GLN A 39 -16.00 -2.49 -46.96
N PRO A 40 -14.99 -1.74 -46.45
CA PRO A 40 -15.17 -0.56 -45.58
C PRO A 40 -15.45 0.72 -46.39
N SER A 41 -16.31 1.61 -45.87
CA SER A 41 -16.54 2.95 -46.41
C SER A 41 -15.92 4.02 -45.51
N SER A 42 -15.09 4.84 -46.14
CA SER A 42 -14.34 5.97 -45.60
C SER A 42 -15.19 7.24 -45.40
N ALA A 43 -14.61 8.14 -44.59
CA ALA A 43 -14.69 9.61 -44.66
C ALA A 43 -15.98 10.30 -44.14
N GLU A 44 -15.97 11.47 -43.50
CA GLU A 44 -14.96 12.42 -43.01
C GLU A 44 -15.73 13.53 -42.25
N THR A 45 -14.99 14.35 -41.48
CA THR A 45 -15.29 15.77 -41.14
C THR A 45 -15.79 16.09 -39.72
N ALA A 46 -14.81 16.32 -38.85
CA ALA A 46 -14.50 17.58 -38.14
C ALA A 46 -15.64 18.54 -37.74
N ALA A 47 -15.64 18.90 -36.45
CA ALA A 47 -15.80 20.30 -36.00
C ALA A 47 -15.34 20.41 -34.54
N ASN A 48 -14.08 20.78 -34.35
CA ASN A 48 -13.47 21.11 -33.08
C ASN A 48 -13.26 22.63 -33.10
N THR A 49 -14.08 23.38 -32.39
CA THR A 49 -13.89 24.80 -32.07
C THR A 49 -13.38 24.86 -30.62
N ALA A 50 -12.12 25.22 -30.30
CA ALA A 50 -11.48 26.56 -30.33
C ALA A 50 -12.29 27.58 -29.49
N PHE A 51 -11.79 28.40 -28.56
CA PHE A 51 -10.47 28.92 -28.21
C PHE A 51 -10.60 29.76 -26.91
N ALA A 52 -9.47 30.19 -26.32
CA ALA A 52 -9.27 31.33 -25.39
C ALA A 52 -9.25 31.07 -23.88
N ALA A 53 -8.04 31.07 -23.28
CA ALA A 53 -7.55 32.26 -22.56
C ALA A 53 -6.04 32.12 -22.23
N GLU A 54 -5.33 33.23 -22.41
CA GLU A 54 -3.88 33.44 -22.35
C GLU A 54 -3.23 33.36 -20.96
N PRO A 55 -1.88 33.23 -20.91
CA PRO A 55 -1.07 33.29 -19.71
C PRO A 55 -0.63 34.74 -19.41
N ALA A 56 -0.67 35.15 -18.14
CA ALA A 56 -0.07 36.41 -17.69
C ALA A 56 1.03 36.14 -16.66
N ALA A 57 2.23 36.63 -16.99
CA ALA A 57 3.44 36.61 -16.18
C ALA A 57 3.49 37.79 -15.20
N THR A 58 4.14 37.61 -14.04
CA THR A 58 4.88 38.66 -13.29
C THR A 58 5.83 37.94 -12.30
N ALA A 59 7.12 37.77 -12.63
CA ALA A 59 8.27 38.58 -12.15
C ALA A 59 8.39 38.71 -10.62
N ALA A 60 9.42 38.07 -10.03
CA ALA A 60 10.56 38.65 -9.29
C ALA A 60 10.18 39.39 -7.97
N THR A 61 10.81 39.22 -6.81
CA THR A 61 12.25 39.36 -6.52
C THR A 61 12.50 39.14 -5.01
N ALA A 62 13.77 38.94 -4.64
CA ALA A 62 14.44 39.27 -3.36
C ALA A 62 14.16 38.37 -2.13
N ALA A 63 15.12 37.56 -1.65
CA ALA A 63 16.39 37.91 -0.99
C ALA A 63 16.22 38.49 0.42
N ALA A 64 16.47 37.65 1.44
CA ALA A 64 17.15 38.02 2.69
C ALA A 64 17.33 36.78 3.58
N GLU A 65 18.47 36.10 3.43
CA GLU A 65 19.16 35.52 4.59
C GLU A 65 19.62 36.67 5.50
N PRO A 66 19.65 36.45 6.83
CA PRO A 66 20.78 36.91 7.59
C PRO A 66 21.44 35.72 8.29
N ALA A 67 22.62 35.39 7.79
CA ALA A 67 23.67 34.81 8.59
C ALA A 67 23.96 35.73 9.80
N ALA A 68 24.12 35.12 10.98
CA ALA A 68 24.91 35.69 12.06
C ALA A 68 25.66 34.55 12.75
N THR A 69 26.89 34.35 12.31
CA THR A 69 27.91 33.52 12.93
C THR A 69 28.72 34.33 13.96
N ALA A 70 28.82 33.76 15.18
CA ALA A 70 29.95 33.82 16.13
C ALA A 70 30.27 35.16 16.85
N PRO A 71 31.20 35.21 17.85
CA PRO A 71 31.86 34.16 18.68
C PRO A 71 31.90 34.44 20.21
N ALA A 72 32.30 33.39 20.95
CA ALA A 72 33.14 33.33 22.17
C ALA A 72 33.01 34.35 23.30
N ASP A 73 32.77 33.83 24.51
CA ASP A 73 33.43 34.33 25.72
C ASP A 73 34.20 33.18 26.38
N THR A 74 35.52 33.28 26.30
CA THR A 74 36.49 32.44 26.98
C THR A 74 36.78 33.06 28.34
N THR A 75 36.53 32.33 29.43
CA THR A 75 37.27 32.57 30.67
C THR A 75 37.63 31.23 31.32
N PRO A 76 38.93 30.87 31.38
CA PRO A 76 39.40 29.75 32.17
C PRO A 76 39.54 30.18 33.63
N HIS A 77 38.88 29.48 34.55
CA HIS A 77 39.26 29.54 35.96
C HIS A 77 39.55 28.13 36.45
N ALA A 78 40.84 27.87 36.58
CA ALA A 78 41.34 26.79 37.41
C ALA A 78 40.88 27.04 38.85
N ALA A 79 40.15 26.10 39.41
CA ALA A 79 40.11 25.86 40.84
C ALA A 79 39.96 24.36 41.01
N GLU A 80 41.08 23.73 41.36
CA GLU A 80 41.12 22.42 41.97
C GLU A 80 40.16 22.42 43.17
N ASN A 81 39.14 21.56 43.13
CA ASN A 81 38.43 21.12 44.31
C ASN A 81 38.06 19.65 44.12
N ASP A 82 38.87 18.85 44.77
CA ASP A 82 38.62 17.48 45.22
C ASP A 82 37.17 17.32 45.70
N ILE A 83 36.37 16.58 44.93
CA ILE A 83 35.10 15.99 45.38
C ILE A 83 34.96 14.59 44.78
N GLU A 84 35.72 13.64 45.32
CA GLU A 84 35.30 12.24 45.31
C GLU A 84 34.15 12.07 46.31
N ASP A 85 32.90 12.17 45.86
CA ASP A 85 31.79 11.31 46.31
C ASP A 85 30.57 11.43 45.37
N TRP A 86 30.52 10.48 44.42
CA TRP A 86 29.35 9.67 44.08
C TRP A 86 27.96 10.14 44.56
N ASP A 87 27.19 10.80 43.68
CA ASP A 87 25.79 10.42 43.34
C ASP A 87 25.19 11.47 42.38
N GLY A 88 24.99 11.10 41.11
CA GLY A 88 24.52 12.07 40.12
C GLY A 88 24.24 11.49 38.75
N THR A 89 23.37 10.48 38.70
CA THR A 89 22.72 9.96 37.47
C THR A 89 23.67 9.52 36.35
N VAL A 90 24.00 8.24 36.39
CA VAL A 90 24.20 7.46 35.16
C VAL A 90 23.01 7.80 34.25
N LEU A 91 23.25 8.51 33.15
CA LEU A 91 22.29 8.65 32.08
C LEU A 91 21.87 7.23 31.72
N SER A 92 20.64 6.87 32.10
CA SER A 92 20.09 5.55 31.84
C SER A 92 20.42 5.20 30.40
N SER A 93 21.06 4.04 30.19
CA SER A 93 21.21 3.38 28.89
C SER A 93 19.85 3.07 28.21
N SER A 94 18.74 3.55 28.79
CA SER A 94 17.41 3.70 28.21
C SER A 94 17.29 4.81 27.16
N PHE A 95 18.24 5.74 27.04
CA PHE A 95 18.16 6.81 26.02
C PHE A 95 18.94 6.52 24.73
N THR A 96 19.88 5.57 24.73
CA THR A 96 20.48 5.08 23.48
C THR A 96 19.58 4.01 22.90
N SER A 97 18.60 4.46 22.12
CA SER A 97 17.94 3.70 21.06
C SER A 97 17.45 2.32 21.51
N LYS A 98 16.25 2.31 22.10
CA LYS A 98 15.38 1.13 22.25
C LYS A 98 15.41 0.34 20.93
N ALA A 99 16.31 -0.63 20.84
CA ALA A 99 16.35 -1.56 19.73
C ALA A 99 14.94 -2.14 19.58
N PRO A 100 14.44 -2.39 18.35
CA PRO A 100 13.14 -2.98 18.16
C PRO A 100 13.08 -4.24 19.03
N LYS A 101 12.28 -4.20 20.10
CA LYS A 101 12.33 -5.23 21.17
C LYS A 101 11.92 -6.61 20.65
N LYS A 102 11.35 -6.67 19.45
CA LYS A 102 10.87 -7.88 18.79
C LYS A 102 11.17 -7.78 17.30
N THR A 103 11.75 -8.84 16.75
CA THR A 103 11.91 -9.02 15.31
C THR A 103 10.83 -9.98 14.84
N TYR A 104 10.24 -9.73 13.68
CA TYR A 104 9.21 -10.60 13.10
C TYR A 104 9.66 -11.18 11.77
N LEU A 105 9.00 -12.22 11.31
CA LEU A 105 9.28 -12.91 10.05
C LEU A 105 7.99 -13.03 9.24
N LEU A 106 8.08 -12.73 7.95
CA LEU A 106 7.13 -13.15 6.94
C LEU A 106 7.75 -14.32 6.17
N HIS A 107 7.17 -15.51 6.29
CA HIS A 107 7.64 -16.70 5.60
C HIS A 107 6.60 -17.20 4.59
N ASN A 108 6.97 -17.30 3.32
CA ASN A 108 6.14 -17.89 2.28
C ASN A 108 6.56 -19.34 2.04
N ASP A 109 5.66 -20.27 2.30
CA ASP A 109 5.91 -21.72 2.17
C ASP A 109 6.03 -22.16 0.69
N VAL A 110 5.34 -21.46 -0.22
CA VAL A 110 5.31 -21.79 -1.66
C VAL A 110 6.62 -21.39 -2.35
N THR A 111 7.13 -20.20 -2.07
CA THR A 111 8.38 -19.70 -2.66
C THR A 111 9.62 -20.00 -1.81
N GLY A 112 9.42 -20.35 -0.52
CA GLY A 112 10.50 -20.47 0.46
C GLY A 112 11.07 -19.12 0.93
N GLN A 113 10.54 -18.00 0.43
CA GLN A 113 11.05 -16.67 0.75
C GLN A 113 10.77 -16.31 2.20
N THR A 114 11.80 -15.82 2.91
CA THR A 114 11.67 -15.28 4.27
C THR A 114 12.12 -13.83 4.32
N ILE A 115 11.23 -12.95 4.79
CA ILE A 115 11.49 -11.51 4.94
C ILE A 115 11.50 -11.19 6.43
N VAL A 116 12.59 -10.57 6.90
CA VAL A 116 12.72 -10.13 8.29
C VAL A 116 12.09 -8.76 8.46
N ILE A 117 11.26 -8.58 9.47
CA ILE A 117 10.62 -7.30 9.82
C ILE A 117 11.23 -6.81 11.14
N ASP A 118 12.33 -6.07 11.02
CA ASP A 118 13.03 -5.39 12.12
C ASP A 118 12.67 -3.89 12.22
N LYS A 119 12.17 -3.33 11.13
CA LYS A 119 11.78 -1.93 10.96
C LYS A 119 10.62 -1.81 9.99
N SER A 120 10.07 -0.61 9.83
CA SER A 120 9.02 -0.36 8.85
C SER A 120 9.48 -0.82 7.45
N THR A 121 8.68 -1.65 6.79
CA THR A 121 9.08 -2.38 5.58
C THR A 121 8.01 -2.22 4.51
N LEU A 122 8.40 -1.66 3.36
CA LEU A 122 7.58 -1.60 2.15
C LEU A 122 7.76 -2.88 1.34
N LEU A 123 6.65 -3.52 0.99
CA LEU A 123 6.60 -4.81 0.33
C LEU A 123 6.04 -4.68 -1.09
N GLY A 124 6.63 -5.39 -2.03
CA GLY A 124 6.07 -5.55 -3.37
C GLY A 124 7.03 -6.24 -4.34
N ARG A 125 6.59 -6.52 -5.57
CA ARG A 125 7.43 -7.27 -6.54
C ARG A 125 8.66 -6.52 -7.03
N LYS A 126 8.61 -5.19 -6.97
CA LYS A 126 9.66 -4.26 -7.38
C LYS A 126 9.35 -2.90 -6.72
N PRO A 127 9.59 -2.79 -5.41
CA PRO A 127 9.31 -1.56 -4.69
C PRO A 127 10.20 -0.45 -5.25
N SER A 128 9.57 0.64 -5.70
CA SER A 128 10.26 1.77 -6.33
C SER A 128 9.95 3.11 -5.67
N MET A 129 9.24 3.10 -4.54
CA MET A 129 9.01 4.33 -3.78
C MET A 129 10.15 4.53 -2.81
N ASP A 130 10.52 5.80 -2.61
CA ASP A 130 11.45 6.20 -1.58
C ASP A 130 10.82 5.89 -0.21
N VAL A 131 11.54 5.12 0.60
CA VAL A 131 11.10 4.78 1.95
C VAL A 131 11.74 5.76 2.94
N PRO A 132 10.99 6.29 3.91
CA PRO A 132 11.52 7.26 4.86
C PRO A 132 12.70 6.69 5.65
N GLN A 133 13.53 7.58 6.19
CA GLN A 133 14.75 7.21 6.91
C GLN A 133 14.41 6.25 8.07
N GLY A 134 15.02 5.07 8.05
CA GLY A 134 14.76 4.01 9.04
C GLY A 134 13.72 2.97 8.60
N ALA A 135 13.08 3.12 7.45
CA ALA A 135 12.33 2.05 6.79
C ALA A 135 13.20 1.32 5.75
N LYS A 136 12.74 0.16 5.28
CA LYS A 136 13.36 -0.58 4.17
C LYS A 136 12.32 -0.99 3.14
N ALA A 137 12.78 -1.30 1.94
CA ALA A 137 11.95 -1.85 0.89
C ALA A 137 12.41 -3.28 0.59
N GLU A 138 11.49 -4.24 0.68
CA GLU A 138 11.78 -5.65 0.46
C GLU A 138 10.99 -6.16 -0.74
N ARG A 139 11.67 -6.94 -1.58
CA ARG A 139 11.08 -7.51 -2.78
C ARG A 139 10.36 -8.80 -2.44
N ILE A 140 9.10 -8.90 -2.82
CA ILE A 140 8.32 -10.14 -2.78
C ILE A 140 8.62 -10.97 -4.03
N GLU A 141 8.95 -12.24 -3.81
CA GLU A 141 8.95 -13.27 -4.85
C GLU A 141 7.53 -13.68 -5.18
N ASP A 142 7.16 -13.48 -6.43
CA ASP A 142 5.78 -13.66 -6.88
C ASP A 142 5.76 -14.18 -8.32
N PRO A 143 5.86 -15.51 -8.50
CA PRO A 143 5.85 -16.15 -9.81
C PRO A 143 4.54 -15.90 -10.59
N THR A 144 3.42 -15.73 -9.88
CA THR A 144 2.10 -15.49 -10.48
C THR A 144 1.86 -14.04 -10.89
N ARG A 145 2.77 -13.13 -10.53
CA ARG A 145 2.73 -11.69 -10.87
C ARG A 145 1.48 -10.96 -10.37
N THR A 146 0.87 -11.40 -9.27
CA THR A 146 -0.29 -10.75 -8.66
C THR A 146 0.07 -9.72 -7.58
N THR A 147 1.34 -9.64 -7.20
CA THR A 147 1.87 -8.61 -6.31
C THR A 147 2.20 -7.33 -7.07
N SER A 148 1.68 -6.20 -6.60
CA SER A 148 1.96 -4.87 -7.15
C SER A 148 3.41 -4.43 -6.91
N ARG A 149 3.88 -3.39 -7.62
CA ARG A 149 5.23 -2.83 -7.45
C ARG A 149 5.47 -2.40 -6.00
N ASN A 150 4.56 -1.56 -5.51
CA ASN A 150 4.41 -1.18 -4.11
C ASN A 150 3.04 -1.73 -3.70
N HIS A 151 3.02 -2.76 -2.87
CA HIS A 151 1.80 -3.50 -2.57
C HIS A 151 1.24 -3.13 -1.21
N ALA A 152 2.04 -3.35 -0.18
CA ALA A 152 1.68 -3.09 1.20
C ALA A 152 2.89 -2.55 1.95
N ALA A 153 2.69 -1.82 3.04
CA ALA A 153 3.76 -1.53 3.98
C ALA A 153 3.37 -2.01 5.36
N ILE A 154 4.36 -2.52 6.08
CA ILE A 154 4.27 -2.83 7.50
C ILE A 154 5.03 -1.73 8.24
N SER A 155 4.37 -1.08 9.18
CA SER A 155 4.95 -0.01 10.01
C SER A 155 5.04 -0.47 11.46
N ILE A 156 6.11 -0.05 12.14
CA ILE A 156 6.30 -0.30 13.58
C ILE A 156 6.10 1.01 14.33
N ASP A 157 5.15 1.04 15.25
CA ASP A 157 4.89 2.19 16.11
C ASP A 157 5.97 2.35 17.19
N THR A 158 6.03 3.53 17.82
CA THR A 158 6.87 3.83 19.00
C THR A 158 6.65 2.88 20.18
N ASP A 159 5.43 2.36 20.32
CA ASP A 159 5.08 1.34 21.32
C ASP A 159 5.52 -0.08 20.92
N GLY A 160 5.99 -0.27 19.69
CA GLY A 160 6.35 -1.58 19.11
C GLY A 160 5.15 -2.33 18.53
N ALA A 161 3.99 -1.70 18.44
CA ALA A 161 2.83 -2.26 17.76
C ALA A 161 3.05 -2.26 16.23
N LEU A 162 2.66 -3.33 15.58
CA LEU A 162 2.76 -3.47 14.13
C LEU A 162 1.44 -3.11 13.46
N TRP A 163 1.57 -2.40 12.35
CA TRP A 163 0.46 -1.97 11.51
C TRP A 163 0.76 -2.35 10.07
N ILE A 164 -0.27 -2.70 9.32
CA ILE A 164 -0.18 -2.95 7.89
C ILE A 164 -1.15 -2.04 7.15
N GLU A 165 -0.68 -1.52 6.01
CA GLU A 165 -1.44 -0.67 5.12
C GLU A 165 -1.28 -1.16 3.68
N ASP A 166 -2.37 -1.10 2.90
CA ASP A 166 -2.36 -1.38 1.48
C ASP A 166 -2.07 -0.10 0.68
N TYR A 167 -1.17 -0.20 -0.31
CA TYR A 167 -0.74 0.94 -1.14
C TYR A 167 -1.53 1.07 -2.46
N GLY A 168 -2.77 0.58 -2.49
CA GLY A 168 -3.60 0.54 -3.69
C GLY A 168 -3.23 -0.64 -4.59
N SER A 169 -3.05 -1.80 -3.99
CA SER A 169 -2.74 -3.01 -4.74
C SER A 169 -3.94 -3.47 -5.57
N LEU A 170 -3.68 -4.06 -6.74
CA LEU A 170 -4.76 -4.54 -7.62
C LEU A 170 -5.50 -5.76 -7.05
N ASN A 171 -4.75 -6.69 -6.43
CA ASN A 171 -5.30 -7.96 -5.91
C ASN A 171 -5.60 -7.92 -4.40
N GLY A 172 -5.28 -6.81 -3.73
CA GLY A 172 -5.57 -6.58 -2.33
C GLY A 172 -4.56 -7.20 -1.36
N THR A 173 -4.59 -6.66 -0.14
CA THR A 173 -3.86 -7.16 1.04
C THR A 173 -4.86 -7.64 2.09
N TYR A 174 -4.61 -8.79 2.71
CA TYR A 174 -5.51 -9.39 3.70
C TYR A 174 -4.73 -9.91 4.90
N ILE A 175 -5.32 -9.80 6.09
CA ILE A 175 -4.82 -10.40 7.33
C ILE A 175 -5.75 -11.56 7.67
N ILE A 176 -5.18 -12.74 7.86
CA ILE A 176 -5.89 -13.96 8.17
C ILE A 176 -5.51 -14.38 9.59
N THR A 177 -6.49 -14.34 10.50
CA THR A 177 -6.30 -14.69 11.91
C THR A 177 -7.40 -15.65 12.34
N ASN A 178 -7.04 -16.81 12.91
CA ASN A 178 -8.01 -17.84 13.31
C ASN A 178 -9.01 -18.24 12.18
N GLY A 179 -8.54 -18.25 10.93
CA GLY A 179 -9.37 -18.57 9.76
C GLY A 179 -10.33 -17.45 9.31
N GLN A 180 -10.31 -16.28 9.95
CA GLN A 180 -11.05 -15.09 9.50
C GLN A 180 -10.13 -14.21 8.66
N GLU A 181 -10.55 -13.89 7.43
CA GLU A 181 -9.86 -12.94 6.56
C GLU A 181 -10.40 -11.52 6.77
N THR A 182 -9.50 -10.57 7.01
CA THR A 182 -9.80 -9.13 7.10
C THR A 182 -9.05 -8.40 6.02
N GLN A 183 -9.77 -7.70 5.13
CA GLN A 183 -9.15 -6.92 4.05
C GLN A 183 -8.55 -5.62 4.59
N VAL A 184 -7.29 -5.35 4.22
CA VAL A 184 -6.64 -4.06 4.45
C VAL A 184 -6.93 -3.19 3.22
N THR A 185 -7.76 -2.17 3.40
CA THR A 185 -8.08 -1.23 2.33
C THR A 185 -7.10 -0.06 2.32
N LYS A 186 -6.84 0.50 1.13
CA LYS A 186 -5.97 1.67 0.98
C LYS A 186 -6.44 2.82 1.86
N GLY A 187 -5.51 3.45 2.57
CA GLY A 187 -5.78 4.55 3.50
C GLY A 187 -6.32 4.11 4.86
N THR A 188 -6.45 2.81 5.10
CA THR A 188 -6.76 2.23 6.41
C THR A 188 -5.57 1.42 6.90
N THR A 189 -5.05 1.76 8.08
CA THR A 189 -4.04 0.96 8.78
C THR A 189 -4.72 -0.04 9.68
N LEU A 190 -4.42 -1.34 9.51
CA LEU A 190 -4.91 -2.40 10.39
C LEU A 190 -3.80 -2.92 11.29
N LYS A 191 -4.16 -3.29 12.52
CA LYS A 191 -3.20 -3.85 13.47
C LYS A 191 -2.80 -5.26 13.03
N LEU A 192 -1.50 -5.49 12.90
CA LEU A 192 -0.94 -6.79 12.58
C LEU A 192 -0.38 -7.42 13.87
N SER A 193 -0.79 -8.65 14.18
CA SER A 193 -0.35 -9.38 15.37
C SER A 193 0.14 -10.77 14.99
N ALA A 194 1.23 -11.22 15.61
CA ALA A 194 1.72 -12.59 15.44
C ALA A 194 1.08 -13.51 16.50
N PRO A 195 0.81 -14.80 16.17
CA PRO A 195 0.89 -15.39 14.84
C PRO A 195 -0.34 -15.02 13.98
N SER A 196 -0.12 -14.77 12.69
CA SER A 196 -1.19 -14.61 11.69
C SER A 196 -0.66 -14.98 10.30
N THR A 197 -1.53 -15.00 9.29
CA THR A 197 -1.10 -15.13 7.89
C THR A 197 -1.45 -13.84 7.16
N VAL A 198 -0.51 -13.27 6.42
CA VAL A 198 -0.71 -12.08 5.59
C VAL A 198 -0.78 -12.53 4.14
N ARG A 199 -1.88 -12.21 3.45
CA ARG A 199 -2.02 -12.43 2.01
C ARG A 199 -1.71 -11.14 1.28
N ILE A 200 -0.75 -11.19 0.36
CA ILE A 200 -0.31 -10.05 -0.46
C ILE A 200 -0.48 -10.47 -1.91
N GLY A 201 -1.56 -10.03 -2.56
CA GLY A 201 -2.02 -10.60 -3.82
C GLY A 201 -2.41 -12.06 -3.63
N ASP A 202 -1.73 -12.98 -4.32
CA ASP A 202 -1.91 -14.44 -4.12
C ASP A 202 -0.81 -15.07 -3.28
N GLN A 203 0.14 -14.28 -2.77
CA GLN A 203 1.22 -14.78 -1.94
C GLN A 203 0.77 -14.81 -0.48
N PHE A 204 0.91 -15.98 0.16
CA PHE A 204 0.57 -16.18 1.56
C PHE A 204 1.85 -16.23 2.38
N PHE A 205 1.96 -15.32 3.33
CA PHE A 205 3.08 -15.23 4.26
C PHE A 205 2.63 -15.55 5.68
N GLN A 206 3.24 -16.56 6.29
CA GLN A 206 3.13 -16.81 7.71
C GLN A 206 3.87 -15.71 8.47
N PHE A 207 3.13 -14.97 9.29
CA PHE A 207 3.65 -13.89 10.12
C PHE A 207 3.91 -14.39 11.54
N THR A 208 5.17 -14.46 11.92
CA THR A 208 5.60 -15.01 13.22
C THR A 208 6.59 -14.07 13.93
N GLU A 209 6.61 -14.13 15.25
CA GLU A 209 7.65 -13.47 16.04
C GLU A 209 8.92 -14.33 16.00
N LYS A 210 10.06 -13.73 15.65
CA LYS A 210 11.35 -14.40 15.70
C LYS A 210 11.71 -14.60 17.18
N GLN A 211 11.75 -15.86 17.61
CA GLN A 211 12.23 -16.19 18.95
C GLN A 211 13.72 -15.83 19.04
N ALA A 212 14.09 -15.15 20.12
CA ALA A 212 15.46 -14.71 20.39
C ALA A 212 16.36 -15.87 20.82
#